data_AF-A0A2V5VG45-F1
#
_entry.id   AF-A0A2V5VG45-F1
#
_cell.length_a   1.000
_cell.length_b   1.000
_cell.length_c   1.000
_cell.angle_alpha   90.00
_cell.angle_beta   90.00
_cell.angle_gamma   90.00
#
_symmetry.space_group_name_H-M   'P 1'
#
loop_
_entity.id
_entity.type
_entity.pdbx_description
1 polymer ?
#
loop_
_entity_poly.entity_id
_entity_poly.type
_entity_poly.pdbx_seq_one_letter_code
_entity_poly.pdbx_strand_id
1 'polypeptide(L)'
;MTLAATNRRSTNKKRRPDGGRKVVRNVARATRFIPASNPFTVPTRWVKFVFAIFLLPVCAILSQTFFTIFARATVMHRLWAGEEFWFFSLGAVLWLIAFLGLPRPIVLYVFGHELTHALWVLLMGGRVSRFRVSRDGGHVVTDRNNFWIALAPYFFPLYSILAIAIYGLLSLSLNMQPYGRLLYAIIGATWAFHFTFTCWMIPKNQTDLSDQGTFFSLVVIYLMNLLLLSVMLILASPQITFAAFGADLLTNLSNFSQWIVDLFQGYARNR
;
A
#
# COMPACT_ATOMS: atom_id res chain seq x y z
N MET A 1 -57.76 -32.91 -57.87
CA MET A 1 -57.37 -31.65 -57.20
C MET A 1 -56.15 -31.98 -56.34
N THR A 2 -54.96 -31.76 -56.87
CA THR A 2 -53.69 -32.23 -56.32
C THR A 2 -52.61 -31.36 -56.95
N LEU A 3 -52.02 -30.44 -56.19
CA LEU A 3 -51.07 -29.46 -56.74
C LEU A 3 -49.69 -30.09 -56.92
N ALA A 4 -49.25 -30.15 -58.17
CA ALA A 4 -47.95 -30.66 -58.56
C ALA A 4 -46.82 -29.65 -58.28
N ALA A 5 -45.62 -30.16 -58.02
CA ALA A 5 -44.41 -29.35 -57.92
C ALA A 5 -43.82 -29.06 -59.32
N THR A 6 -43.45 -27.80 -59.57
CA THR A 6 -42.62 -27.43 -60.73
C THR A 6 -41.47 -26.52 -60.27
N ASN A 7 -40.25 -26.88 -60.69
CA ASN A 7 -39.01 -26.23 -60.29
C ASN A 7 -38.26 -25.75 -61.54
N ARG A 8 -37.89 -24.47 -61.65
CA ARG A 8 -36.65 -24.02 -62.33
C ARG A 8 -36.31 -22.52 -62.19
N ARG A 9 -35.15 -22.28 -61.56
CA ARG A 9 -34.07 -21.33 -61.90
C ARG A 9 -34.42 -19.90 -62.37
N SER A 10 -34.08 -18.89 -61.55
CA SER A 10 -32.89 -17.99 -61.71
C SER A 10 -32.93 -16.85 -60.66
N THR A 11 -31.93 -15.97 -60.44
CA THR A 11 -30.54 -15.82 -60.91
C THR A 11 -29.56 -15.60 -59.72
N ASN A 12 -28.26 -15.64 -60.01
CA ASN A 12 -27.10 -15.38 -59.14
C ASN A 12 -26.99 -13.92 -58.61
N LYS A 13 -26.85 -13.72 -57.29
CA LYS A 13 -26.25 -12.49 -56.72
C LYS A 13 -25.30 -12.81 -55.55
N LYS A 14 -24.01 -12.92 -55.86
CA LYS A 14 -22.93 -12.98 -54.85
C LYS A 14 -22.98 -11.74 -53.94
N ARG A 15 -23.15 -11.94 -52.64
CA ARG A 15 -22.59 -11.04 -51.61
C ARG A 15 -21.62 -11.84 -50.75
N ARG A 16 -20.45 -11.24 -50.50
CA ARG A 16 -19.31 -11.88 -49.82
C ARG A 16 -19.68 -12.22 -48.37
N PRO A 17 -19.28 -13.38 -47.82
CA PRO A 17 -19.22 -13.53 -46.37
C PRO A 17 -18.18 -12.56 -45.82
N ASP A 18 -18.52 -11.87 -44.74
CA ASP A 18 -17.62 -10.93 -44.09
C ASP A 18 -16.38 -11.66 -43.56
N GLY A 19 -15.22 -11.07 -43.81
CA GLY A 19 -13.92 -11.67 -43.53
C GLY A 19 -13.63 -11.60 -42.05
N GLY A 20 -14.20 -12.53 -41.27
CA GLY A 20 -13.98 -12.67 -39.84
C GLY A 20 -12.50 -12.78 -39.50
N ARG A 21 -11.86 -11.63 -39.25
CA ARG A 21 -10.51 -11.51 -38.70
C ARG A 21 -10.55 -12.10 -37.30
N LYS A 22 -10.33 -13.41 -37.19
CA LYS A 22 -9.77 -14.02 -35.99
C LYS A 22 -8.47 -13.29 -35.69
N VAL A 23 -8.53 -12.31 -34.79
CA VAL A 23 -7.35 -11.71 -34.18
C VAL A 23 -6.72 -12.81 -33.35
N VAL A 24 -5.83 -13.58 -33.97
CA VAL A 24 -5.00 -14.57 -33.28
C VAL A 24 -4.13 -13.77 -32.33
N ARG A 25 -4.57 -13.73 -31.07
CA ARG A 25 -3.87 -13.07 -29.98
C ARG A 25 -2.62 -13.89 -29.69
N ASN A 26 -1.57 -13.66 -30.48
CA ASN A 26 -0.21 -14.14 -30.21
C ASN A 26 0.28 -13.45 -28.93
N VAL A 27 -0.20 -13.96 -27.79
CA VAL A 27 0.50 -13.83 -26.52
C VAL A 27 1.79 -14.61 -26.73
N ALA A 28 2.88 -13.90 -27.00
CA ALA A 28 4.21 -14.50 -26.97
C ALA A 28 4.35 -15.19 -25.60
N ARG A 29 4.34 -16.52 -25.61
CA ARG A 29 4.48 -17.35 -24.42
C ARG A 29 5.88 -17.08 -23.92
N ALA A 30 6.02 -16.14 -22.97
CA ALA A 30 7.28 -15.85 -22.33
C ALA A 30 7.85 -17.19 -21.87
N THR A 31 9.01 -17.56 -22.44
CA THR A 31 9.65 -18.83 -22.15
C THR A 31 9.98 -18.81 -20.67
N ARG A 32 9.15 -19.47 -19.86
CA ARG A 32 9.48 -19.75 -18.46
C ARG A 32 10.70 -20.66 -18.53
N PHE A 33 11.89 -20.07 -18.46
CA PHE A 33 13.04 -20.74 -17.91
C PHE A 33 12.59 -21.23 -16.54
N ILE A 34 12.31 -22.52 -16.45
CA ILE A 34 12.27 -23.23 -15.18
C ILE A 34 13.75 -23.57 -14.96
N PRO A 35 14.51 -22.77 -14.18
CA PRO A 35 15.84 -23.20 -13.78
C PRO A 35 15.69 -24.57 -13.10
N ALA A 36 16.61 -25.49 -13.40
CA ALA A 36 16.62 -26.79 -12.74
C ALA A 36 16.61 -26.57 -11.22
N SER A 37 15.68 -27.22 -10.53
CA SER A 37 15.52 -27.05 -9.08
C SER A 37 16.73 -27.61 -8.36
N ASN A 38 17.68 -26.74 -8.02
CA ASN A 38 18.81 -27.09 -7.17
C ASN A 38 18.26 -27.64 -5.84
N PRO A 39 18.58 -28.88 -5.44
CA PRO A 39 17.98 -29.52 -4.26
C PRO A 39 18.33 -28.82 -2.93
N PHE A 40 19.23 -27.84 -2.95
CA PHE A 40 19.71 -27.09 -1.79
C PHE A 40 19.23 -25.61 -1.73
N THR A 41 18.35 -25.15 -2.64
CA THR A 41 17.82 -23.78 -2.56
C THR A 41 16.66 -23.69 -1.58
N VAL A 42 16.89 -23.06 -0.41
CA VAL A 42 15.82 -22.71 0.54
C VAL A 42 14.79 -21.80 -0.15
N PRO A 43 13.48 -22.11 -0.12
CA PRO A 43 12.48 -21.24 -0.71
C PRO A 43 12.49 -19.85 -0.07
N THR A 44 12.58 -18.79 -0.86
CA THR A 44 12.68 -17.40 -0.36
C THR A 44 11.51 -16.99 0.53
N ARG A 45 10.32 -17.60 0.34
CA ARG A 45 9.15 -17.42 1.21
C ARG A 45 9.34 -17.97 2.62
N TRP A 46 10.09 -19.06 2.81
CA TRP A 46 10.44 -19.59 4.14
C TRP A 46 11.38 -18.64 4.89
N VAL A 47 12.40 -18.11 4.21
CA VAL A 47 13.32 -17.12 4.80
C VAL A 47 12.55 -15.86 5.24
N LYS A 48 11.64 -15.36 4.39
CA LYS A 48 10.77 -14.22 4.72
C LYS A 48 9.82 -14.51 5.88
N PHE A 49 9.28 -15.73 5.98
CA PHE A 49 8.43 -16.13 7.10
C PHE A 49 9.19 -16.09 8.44
N VAL A 50 10.40 -16.66 8.49
CA VAL A 50 11.27 -16.60 9.68
C VAL A 50 11.61 -15.15 10.03
N PHE A 51 11.99 -14.33 9.05
CA PHE A 51 12.27 -12.91 9.26
C PHE A 51 11.05 -12.15 9.81
N ALA A 52 9.84 -12.46 9.34
CA ALA A 52 8.60 -11.86 9.84
C ALA A 52 8.32 -12.21 11.31
N ILE A 53 8.70 -13.41 11.79
CA ILE A 53 8.62 -13.75 13.22
C ILE A 53 9.53 -12.82 14.04
N PHE A 54 10.78 -12.61 13.60
CA PHE A 54 11.72 -11.71 14.27
C PHE A 54 11.32 -10.22 14.20
N LEU A 55 10.47 -9.83 13.24
CA LEU A 55 9.87 -8.50 13.22
C LEU A 55 8.71 -8.32 14.22
N LEU A 56 8.05 -9.39 14.69
CA LEU A 56 6.90 -9.25 15.62
C LEU A 56 7.25 -8.53 16.93
N PRO A 57 8.38 -8.81 17.61
CA PRO A 57 8.82 -8.02 18.76
C PRO A 57 9.03 -6.53 18.43
N VAL A 58 9.62 -6.23 17.27
CA VAL A 58 9.84 -4.86 16.81
C VAL A 58 8.51 -4.14 16.59
N CYS A 59 7.54 -4.80 15.97
CA CYS A 59 6.17 -4.31 15.86
C CYS A 59 5.58 -4.02 17.25
N ALA A 60 5.63 -4.97 18.18
CA ALA A 60 5.05 -4.81 19.52
C ALA A 60 5.68 -3.66 20.32
N ILE A 61 7.02 -3.54 20.32
CA ILE A 61 7.75 -2.45 20.97
C ILE A 61 7.39 -1.09 20.34
N LEU A 62 7.29 -1.03 19.01
CA LEU A 62 6.88 0.19 18.32
C LEU A 62 5.43 0.56 18.63
N SER A 63 4.51 -0.41 18.71
CA SER A 63 3.10 -0.19 19.06
C SER A 63 2.96 0.34 20.48
N GLN A 64 3.66 -0.28 21.44
CA GLN A 64 3.73 0.20 22.82
C GLN A 64 4.24 1.65 22.86
N THR A 65 5.36 1.93 22.20
CA THR A 65 5.96 3.27 22.13
C THR A 65 4.98 4.29 21.53
N PHE A 66 4.35 3.96 20.40
CA PHE A 66 3.35 4.79 19.75
C PHE A 66 2.16 5.10 20.68
N PHE A 67 1.57 4.09 21.33
CA PHE A 67 0.41 4.31 22.21
C PHE A 67 0.78 5.08 23.50
N THR A 68 1.94 4.82 24.10
CA THR A 68 2.44 5.60 25.26
C THR A 68 2.61 7.07 24.89
N ILE A 69 3.23 7.36 23.74
CA ILE A 69 3.47 8.73 23.27
C ILE A 69 2.17 9.40 22.82
N PHE A 70 1.28 8.68 22.15
CA PHE A 70 -0.04 9.17 21.75
C PHE A 70 -0.91 9.54 22.97
N ALA A 71 -0.90 8.72 24.01
CA ALA A 71 -1.57 9.03 25.27
C ALA A 71 -0.95 10.27 25.95
N ARG A 72 0.38 10.37 26.01
CA ARG A 72 1.10 11.54 26.53
C ARG A 72 0.75 12.82 25.74
N ALA A 73 0.74 12.75 24.40
CA ALA A 73 0.35 13.84 23.50
C ALA A 73 -1.09 14.30 23.76
N THR A 74 -2.02 13.35 23.85
CA THR A 74 -3.46 13.63 23.96
C THR A 74 -3.82 14.21 25.33
N VAL A 75 -3.28 13.64 26.42
CA VAL A 75 -3.67 14.02 27.79
C VAL A 75 -2.81 15.18 28.33
N MET A 76 -1.49 15.14 28.17
CA MET A 76 -0.58 16.15 28.74
C MET A 76 -0.41 17.36 27.83
N HIS A 77 -0.19 17.13 26.53
CA HIS A 77 0.10 18.20 25.56
C HIS A 77 -1.14 18.70 24.80
N ARG A 78 -2.33 18.15 25.11
CA ARG A 78 -3.61 18.50 24.49
C ARG A 78 -3.53 18.52 22.96
N LEU A 79 -3.06 17.43 22.35
CA LEU A 79 -3.01 17.25 20.89
C LEU A 79 -4.32 17.67 20.18
N TRP A 80 -5.46 17.35 20.82
CA TRP A 80 -6.81 17.69 20.38
C TRP A 80 -7.16 19.19 20.43
N ALA A 81 -6.32 20.04 21.02
CA ALA A 81 -6.50 21.50 21.01
C ALA A 81 -5.79 22.19 19.82
N GLY A 82 -4.91 21.48 19.12
CA GLY A 82 -4.28 21.98 17.89
C GLY A 82 -5.27 22.05 16.72
N GLU A 83 -5.19 23.11 15.92
CA GLU A 83 -6.01 23.24 14.71
C GLU A 83 -5.65 22.16 13.68
N GLU A 84 -4.37 21.79 13.62
CA GLU A 84 -3.78 20.76 12.77
C GLU A 84 -4.50 19.42 12.95
N PHE A 85 -4.77 19.06 14.21
CA PHE A 85 -5.52 17.85 14.57
C PHE A 85 -6.96 17.91 14.05
N TRP A 86 -7.66 19.03 14.23
CA TRP A 86 -9.05 19.19 13.78
C TRP A 86 -9.18 19.20 12.26
N PHE A 87 -8.31 19.92 11.54
CA PHE A 87 -8.34 19.94 10.08
C PHE A 87 -7.98 18.56 9.49
N PHE A 88 -6.96 17.87 10.03
CA PHE A 88 -6.65 16.49 9.65
C PHE A 88 -7.84 15.56 9.91
N SER A 89 -8.43 15.63 11.10
CA SER A 89 -9.58 14.80 11.48
C SER A 89 -10.80 15.08 10.60
N LEU A 90 -11.08 16.34 10.26
CA LEU A 90 -12.13 16.73 9.32
C LEU A 90 -11.92 16.09 7.95
N GLY A 91 -10.70 16.18 7.39
CA GLY A 91 -10.36 15.53 6.12
C GLY A 91 -10.56 14.02 6.15
N ALA A 92 -10.08 13.36 7.21
CA ALA A 92 -10.22 11.93 7.40
C ALA A 92 -11.70 11.50 7.54
N VAL A 93 -12.50 12.23 8.32
CA VAL A 93 -13.94 11.96 8.52
C VAL A 93 -14.72 12.19 7.23
N LEU A 94 -14.47 13.28 6.50
CA LEU A 94 -15.10 13.54 5.20
C LEU A 94 -14.79 12.43 4.19
N TRP A 95 -13.55 11.93 4.17
CA TRP A 95 -13.20 10.76 3.37
C TRP A 95 -13.93 9.49 3.82
N LEU A 96 -14.01 9.20 5.13
CA LEU A 96 -14.71 8.02 5.64
C LEU A 96 -16.20 8.04 5.26
N ILE A 97 -16.85 9.20 5.35
CA ILE A 97 -18.24 9.40 4.89
C ILE A 97 -18.33 9.10 3.39
N ALA A 98 -17.41 9.63 2.57
CA ALA A 98 -17.39 9.37 1.14
C ALA A 98 -17.13 7.88 0.79
N PHE A 99 -16.23 7.20 1.50
CA PHE A 99 -15.87 5.80 1.26
C PHE A 99 -16.99 4.80 1.61
N LEU A 100 -17.85 5.17 2.56
CA LEU A 100 -19.00 4.38 3.00
C LEU A 100 -20.29 4.75 2.24
N GLY A 101 -20.50 6.03 1.92
CA GLY A 101 -21.74 6.54 1.32
C GLY A 101 -21.72 6.73 -0.20
N LEU A 102 -20.56 6.78 -0.85
CA LEU A 102 -20.44 7.01 -2.30
C LEU A 102 -19.77 5.82 -3.02
N PRO A 103 -19.95 5.69 -4.35
CA PRO A 103 -19.20 4.73 -5.15
C PRO A 103 -17.69 4.92 -5.01
N ARG A 104 -16.98 3.88 -4.56
CA ARG A 104 -15.53 3.95 -4.30
C ARG A 104 -14.76 4.35 -5.57
N PRO A 105 -13.82 5.32 -5.50
CA PRO A 105 -13.05 5.78 -6.65
C PRO A 105 -11.91 4.81 -7.01
N ILE A 106 -12.26 3.59 -7.43
CA ILE A 106 -11.34 2.48 -7.70
C ILE A 106 -10.26 2.88 -8.73
N VAL A 107 -10.61 3.65 -9.76
CA VAL A 107 -9.64 4.11 -10.78
C VAL A 107 -8.55 4.98 -10.18
N LEU A 108 -8.89 5.87 -9.23
CA LEU A 108 -7.91 6.71 -8.54
C LEU A 108 -6.98 5.81 -7.70
N TYR A 109 -7.55 4.86 -6.97
CA TYR A 109 -6.75 3.92 -6.18
C TYR A 109 -5.80 3.09 -7.06
N VAL A 110 -6.28 2.46 -8.13
CA VAL A 110 -5.46 1.66 -9.05
C VAL A 110 -4.38 2.52 -9.71
N PHE A 111 -4.69 3.76 -10.10
CA PHE A 111 -3.69 4.68 -10.62
C PHE A 111 -2.57 4.96 -9.60
N GLY A 112 -2.92 5.28 -8.37
CA GLY A 112 -1.95 5.52 -7.30
C GLY A 112 -1.14 4.27 -6.93
N HIS A 113 -1.75 3.09 -7.00
CA HIS A 113 -1.13 1.79 -6.77
C HIS A 113 -0.02 1.51 -7.79
N GLU A 114 -0.35 1.51 -9.08
CA GLU A 114 0.62 1.31 -10.15
C GLU A 114 1.67 2.43 -10.19
N LEU A 115 1.29 3.69 -9.96
CA LEU A 115 2.23 4.80 -9.96
C LEU A 115 3.25 4.66 -8.82
N THR A 116 2.83 4.15 -7.66
CA THR A 116 3.75 3.85 -6.56
C THR A 116 4.75 2.75 -6.94
N HIS A 117 4.30 1.66 -7.58
CA HIS A 117 5.20 0.64 -8.15
C HIS A 117 6.22 1.26 -9.12
N ALA A 118 5.76 2.05 -10.08
CA ALA A 118 6.61 2.71 -11.07
C ALA A 118 7.65 3.64 -10.45
N LEU A 119 7.25 4.46 -9.45
CA LEU A 119 8.14 5.36 -8.74
C LEU A 119 9.23 4.61 -7.99
N TRP A 120 8.90 3.56 -7.25
CA TRP A 120 9.90 2.78 -6.50
C TRP A 120 10.84 1.97 -7.40
N VAL A 121 10.39 1.52 -8.57
CA VAL A 121 11.26 0.94 -9.61
C VAL A 121 12.30 1.96 -10.07
N LEU A 122 11.87 3.18 -10.39
CA LEU A 122 12.76 4.26 -10.84
C LEU A 122 13.73 4.71 -9.75
N LEU A 123 13.26 4.91 -8.52
CA LEU A 123 14.08 5.28 -7.35
C LEU A 123 15.17 4.24 -7.04
N MET A 124 14.93 2.97 -7.35
CA MET A 124 15.93 1.91 -7.20
C MET A 124 16.85 1.77 -8.43
N GLY A 125 16.67 2.56 -9.50
CA GLY A 125 17.44 2.44 -10.74
C GLY A 125 17.04 1.26 -11.62
N GLY A 126 15.77 0.86 -11.58
CA GLY A 126 15.14 0.02 -12.60
C GLY A 126 14.51 0.86 -13.71
N ARG A 127 13.90 0.20 -14.70
CA ARG A 127 13.21 0.81 -15.84
C ARG A 127 11.75 0.38 -15.88
N VAL A 128 10.88 1.35 -16.17
CA VAL A 128 9.45 1.12 -16.43
C VAL A 128 9.23 1.11 -17.94
N SER A 129 8.84 -0.04 -18.49
CA SER A 129 8.69 -0.23 -19.94
C SER A 129 7.25 -0.03 -20.44
N ARG A 130 6.26 -0.33 -19.61
CA ARG A 130 4.83 -0.04 -19.85
C ARG A 130 4.14 0.25 -18.52
N PHE A 131 3.20 1.18 -18.59
CA PHE A 131 2.31 1.57 -17.50
C PHE A 131 0.87 1.49 -18.03
N ARG A 132 -0.02 0.74 -17.37
CA ARG A 132 -1.42 0.66 -17.78
C ARG A 132 -2.34 0.60 -16.57
N VAL A 133 -3.38 1.43 -16.60
CA VAL A 133 -4.44 1.52 -15.59
C VAL A 133 -5.80 1.39 -16.29
N SER A 134 -6.71 0.58 -15.75
CA SER A 134 -8.12 0.52 -16.15
C SER A 134 -9.03 0.43 -14.91
N ARG A 135 -10.35 0.34 -15.13
CA ARG A 135 -11.33 0.10 -14.07
C ARG A 135 -11.23 -1.30 -13.46
N ASP A 136 -10.71 -2.26 -14.23
CA ASP A 136 -10.63 -3.68 -13.88
C ASP A 136 -9.30 -4.06 -13.22
N GLY A 137 -8.32 -3.17 -13.23
CA GLY A 137 -7.00 -3.36 -12.63
C GLY A 137 -5.91 -2.53 -13.31
N GLY A 138 -4.69 -2.66 -12.79
CA GLY A 138 -3.49 -2.05 -13.35
C GLY A 138 -2.40 -3.08 -13.62
N HIS A 139 -1.33 -2.65 -14.29
CA HIS A 139 -0.01 -3.29 -14.19
C HIS A 139 1.09 -2.34 -14.70
N VAL A 140 2.24 -2.41 -14.05
CA VAL A 140 3.52 -1.89 -14.55
C VAL A 140 4.39 -3.06 -15.05
N VAL A 141 5.01 -2.91 -16.23
CA VAL A 141 6.01 -3.87 -16.74
C VAL A 141 7.41 -3.32 -16.49
N THR A 142 8.15 -3.97 -15.61
CA THR A 142 9.43 -3.51 -15.07
C THR A 142 10.56 -4.52 -15.34
N ASP A 143 11.81 -4.07 -15.28
CA ASP A 143 12.99 -4.95 -15.25
C ASP A 143 13.41 -5.35 -13.81
N ARG A 144 12.82 -4.72 -12.80
CA ARG A 144 13.16 -4.87 -11.38
C ARG A 144 11.93 -5.20 -10.55
N ASN A 145 12.05 -6.23 -9.71
CA ASN A 145 11.04 -6.66 -8.74
C ASN A 145 11.74 -7.06 -7.44
N ASN A 146 11.25 -6.56 -6.31
CA ASN A 146 11.62 -6.99 -4.97
C ASN A 146 10.44 -6.73 -4.02
N PHE A 147 10.54 -7.21 -2.77
CA PHE A 147 9.43 -7.07 -1.82
C PHE A 147 9.11 -5.61 -1.47
N TRP A 148 10.10 -4.71 -1.51
CA TRP A 148 9.90 -3.30 -1.16
C TRP A 148 9.05 -2.60 -2.22
N ILE A 149 9.38 -2.80 -3.51
CA ILE A 149 8.55 -2.34 -4.63
C ILE A 149 7.15 -2.96 -4.50
N ALA A 150 7.06 -4.30 -4.38
CA ALA A 150 5.78 -5.01 -4.33
C ALA A 150 4.84 -4.56 -3.18
N LEU A 151 5.40 -4.18 -2.03
CA LEU A 151 4.61 -3.76 -0.87
C LEU A 151 4.45 -2.24 -0.74
N ALA A 152 5.19 -1.43 -1.52
CA ALA A 152 5.16 0.02 -1.42
C ALA A 152 3.75 0.64 -1.53
N PRO A 153 2.85 0.23 -2.44
CA PRO A 153 1.51 0.79 -2.51
C PRO A 153 0.66 0.66 -1.24
N TYR A 154 1.01 -0.26 -0.34
CA TYR A 154 0.30 -0.56 0.90
C TYR A 154 0.87 0.19 2.12
N PHE A 155 1.99 0.91 1.98
CA PHE A 155 2.57 1.72 3.06
C PHE A 155 3.04 3.13 2.65
N PHE A 156 3.12 3.41 1.35
CA PHE A 156 3.53 4.70 0.81
C PHE A 156 2.27 5.52 0.45
N PRO A 157 1.91 6.54 1.25
CA PRO A 157 0.69 7.33 1.04
C PRO A 157 0.91 8.37 -0.07
N LEU A 158 1.02 7.89 -1.32
CA LEU A 158 1.40 8.67 -2.49
C LEU A 158 0.71 10.04 -2.56
N TYR A 159 -0.61 10.08 -2.37
CA TYR A 159 -1.39 11.32 -2.45
C TYR A 159 -1.09 12.32 -1.32
N SER A 160 -0.81 11.85 -0.10
CA SER A 160 -0.38 12.72 1.00
C SER A 160 1.01 13.30 0.73
N ILE A 161 1.92 12.48 0.18
CA ILE A 161 3.27 12.92 -0.20
C ILE A 161 3.21 13.92 -1.36
N LEU A 162 2.36 13.70 -2.37
CA LEU A 162 2.12 14.67 -3.43
C LEU A 162 1.54 15.99 -2.88
N ALA A 163 0.59 15.95 -1.95
CA ALA A 163 0.03 17.15 -1.34
C ALA A 163 1.10 17.97 -0.60
N ILE A 164 1.96 17.31 0.19
CA ILE A 164 3.09 17.95 0.89
C ILE A 164 4.10 18.52 -0.12
N ALA A 165 4.47 17.75 -1.15
CA ALA A 165 5.42 18.19 -2.17
C ALA A 165 4.91 19.39 -2.98
N ILE A 166 3.63 19.37 -3.39
CA ILE A 166 2.99 20.50 -4.10
C ILE A 166 2.95 21.74 -3.20
N TYR A 167 2.54 21.60 -1.93
CA TYR A 167 2.54 22.71 -0.98
C TYR A 167 3.95 23.29 -0.77
N GLY A 168 4.96 22.43 -0.60
CA GLY A 168 6.36 22.84 -0.45
C GLY A 168 6.90 23.56 -1.69
N LEU A 169 6.64 23.04 -2.90
CA LEU A 169 7.04 23.68 -4.16
C LEU A 169 6.35 25.04 -4.37
N LEU A 170 5.06 25.15 -4.07
CA LEU A 170 4.34 26.42 -4.13
C LEU A 170 4.88 27.43 -3.12
N SER A 171 5.32 26.96 -1.93
CA SER A 171 5.92 27.81 -0.88
C SER A 171 7.24 28.46 -1.30
N LEU A 172 7.90 28.01 -2.37
CA LEU A 172 9.10 28.65 -2.93
C LEU A 172 8.80 29.96 -3.66
N SER A 173 7.57 30.14 -4.15
CA SER A 173 7.16 31.27 -5.00
C SER A 173 5.95 32.04 -4.47
N LEU A 174 5.17 31.46 -3.55
CA LEU A 174 3.92 32.00 -3.03
C LEU A 174 3.91 31.94 -1.49
N ASN A 175 3.24 32.90 -0.85
CA ASN A 175 3.01 32.83 0.59
C ASN A 175 1.94 31.77 0.91
N MET A 176 2.38 30.55 1.19
CA MET A 176 1.50 29.42 1.46
C MET A 176 1.02 29.32 2.91
N GLN A 177 1.55 30.13 3.84
CA GLN A 177 1.19 30.10 5.28
C GLN A 177 -0.33 30.06 5.56
N PRO A 178 -1.20 30.85 4.88
CA PRO A 178 -2.65 30.80 5.13
C PRO A 178 -3.31 29.44 4.80
N TYR A 179 -2.66 28.61 3.98
CA TYR A 179 -3.20 27.34 3.50
C TYR A 179 -2.75 26.12 4.32
N GLY A 180 -1.98 26.30 5.41
CA GLY A 180 -1.54 25.19 6.26
C GLY A 180 -2.71 24.32 6.78
N ARG A 181 -3.80 24.96 7.22
CA ARG A 181 -5.05 24.28 7.62
C ARG A 181 -5.64 23.41 6.50
N LEU A 182 -5.63 23.91 5.27
CA LEU A 182 -6.10 23.17 4.10
C LEU A 182 -5.17 21.98 3.77
N LEU A 183 -3.85 22.16 3.91
CA LEU A 183 -2.90 21.06 3.78
C LEU A 183 -3.20 19.93 4.78
N TYR A 184 -3.42 20.23 6.06
CA TYR A 184 -3.77 19.21 7.05
C TYR A 184 -5.06 18.46 6.69
N ALA A 185 -6.10 19.16 6.22
CA ALA A 185 -7.33 18.52 5.75
C ALA A 185 -7.10 17.64 4.51
N ILE A 186 -6.28 18.07 3.55
CA ILE A 186 -5.93 17.25 2.38
C ILE A 186 -5.15 16.02 2.83
N ILE A 187 -4.15 16.15 3.70
CA ILE A 187 -3.37 15.02 4.25
C ILE A 187 -4.30 14.05 5.01
N GLY A 188 -5.25 14.55 5.79
CA GLY A 188 -6.26 13.72 6.47
C GLY A 188 -7.09 12.89 5.51
N ALA A 189 -7.63 13.52 4.47
CA ALA A 189 -8.41 12.84 3.43
C ALA A 189 -7.58 11.84 2.63
N THR A 190 -6.36 12.21 2.20
CA THR A 190 -5.49 11.33 1.39
C THR A 190 -4.85 10.20 2.20
N TRP A 191 -4.60 10.41 3.49
CA TRP A 191 -4.13 9.34 4.39
C TRP A 191 -5.26 8.36 4.70
N ALA A 192 -6.47 8.85 5.02
CA ALA A 192 -7.62 7.99 5.21
C ALA A 192 -8.01 7.22 3.92
N PHE A 193 -7.83 7.84 2.74
CA PHE A 193 -7.89 7.15 1.45
C PHE A 193 -6.90 5.99 1.38
N HIS A 194 -5.62 6.24 1.64
CA HIS A 194 -4.58 5.22 1.60
C HIS A 194 -4.87 4.07 2.58
N PHE A 195 -5.23 4.39 3.83
CA PHE A 195 -5.52 3.41 4.87
C PHE A 195 -6.76 2.55 4.55
N THR A 196 -7.89 3.18 4.18
CA THR A 196 -9.13 2.45 3.86
C THR A 196 -8.99 1.55 2.64
N PHE A 197 -8.33 2.00 1.56
CA PHE A 197 -8.07 1.16 0.40
C PHE A 197 -7.07 0.04 0.71
N THR A 198 -6.02 0.28 1.50
CA THR A 198 -5.08 -0.76 1.95
C THR A 198 -5.82 -1.87 2.69
N CYS A 199 -6.61 -1.53 3.71
CA CYS A 199 -7.44 -2.48 4.45
C CYS A 199 -8.47 -3.20 3.57
N TRP A 200 -9.06 -2.52 2.58
CA TRP A 200 -10.04 -3.12 1.66
C TRP A 200 -9.43 -4.06 0.61
N MET A 201 -8.15 -3.88 0.25
CA MET A 201 -7.47 -4.65 -0.80
C MET A 201 -6.68 -5.84 -0.26
N ILE A 202 -6.18 -5.78 0.98
CA ILE A 202 -5.55 -6.92 1.68
C ILE A 202 -6.33 -8.25 1.55
N PRO A 203 -7.65 -8.33 1.84
CA PRO A 203 -8.40 -9.60 1.78
C PRO A 203 -8.66 -10.11 0.35
N LYS A 204 -8.24 -9.39 -0.70
CA LYS A 204 -8.54 -9.73 -2.11
C LYS A 204 -7.42 -10.50 -2.81
N ASN A 205 -6.66 -11.31 -2.07
CA ASN A 205 -5.66 -12.24 -2.63
C ASN A 205 -4.72 -11.60 -3.68
N GLN A 206 -4.23 -10.39 -3.40
CA GLN A 206 -3.35 -9.67 -4.33
C GLN A 206 -2.03 -10.44 -4.53
N THR A 207 -1.55 -10.48 -5.78
CA THR A 207 -0.26 -11.11 -6.14
C THR A 207 0.90 -10.44 -5.41
N ASP A 208 0.85 -9.12 -5.28
CA ASP A 208 1.82 -8.28 -4.57
C ASP A 208 2.12 -8.77 -3.14
N LEU A 209 1.12 -9.28 -2.42
CA LEU A 209 1.26 -9.85 -1.07
C LEU A 209 1.62 -11.34 -1.11
N SER A 210 0.91 -12.11 -1.93
CA SER A 210 1.02 -13.57 -1.93
C SER A 210 2.33 -14.07 -2.54
N ASP A 211 2.92 -13.33 -3.49
CA ASP A 211 4.21 -13.69 -4.08
C ASP A 211 5.38 -13.51 -3.11
N GLN A 212 5.32 -12.49 -2.25
CA GLN A 212 6.28 -12.25 -1.19
C GLN A 212 6.06 -13.15 0.04
N GLY A 213 4.85 -13.72 0.17
CA GLY A 213 4.39 -14.47 1.33
C GLY A 213 3.52 -13.58 2.22
N THR A 214 2.23 -13.91 2.33
CA THR A 214 1.21 -13.04 2.93
C THR A 214 1.53 -12.62 4.37
N PHE A 215 2.00 -13.53 5.21
CA PHE A 215 2.35 -13.23 6.61
C PHE A 215 3.46 -12.17 6.71
N PHE A 216 4.58 -12.38 5.99
CA PHE A 216 5.67 -11.40 5.91
C PHE A 216 5.18 -10.05 5.38
N SER A 217 4.35 -10.09 4.34
CA SER A 217 3.80 -8.88 3.73
C SER A 217 2.96 -8.07 4.72
N LEU A 218 2.08 -8.72 5.48
CA LEU A 218 1.26 -8.07 6.49
C LEU A 218 2.09 -7.48 7.64
N VAL A 219 3.13 -8.19 8.10
CA VAL A 219 4.03 -7.68 9.15
C VAL A 219 4.80 -6.44 8.67
N VAL A 220 5.32 -6.44 7.44
CA VAL A 220 5.99 -5.28 6.86
C VAL A 220 5.02 -4.11 6.63
N ILE A 221 3.83 -4.36 6.07
CA ILE A 221 2.80 -3.33 5.86
C ILE A 221 2.41 -2.69 7.20
N TYR A 222 2.19 -3.50 8.25
CA TYR A 222 1.89 -3.01 9.59
C TYR A 222 3.02 -2.13 10.13
N LEU A 223 4.26 -2.63 10.12
CA LEU A 223 5.42 -1.92 10.64
C LEU A 223 5.63 -0.57 9.94
N MET A 224 5.55 -0.54 8.61
CA MET A 224 5.76 0.69 7.83
C MET A 224 4.63 1.71 8.04
N ASN A 225 3.36 1.28 8.12
CA ASN A 225 2.25 2.18 8.44
C ASN A 225 2.32 2.71 9.88
N LEU A 226 2.79 1.90 10.83
CA LEU A 226 2.96 2.32 12.22
C LEU A 226 4.12 3.31 12.38
N LEU A 227 5.22 3.12 11.64
CA LEU A 227 6.30 4.11 11.56
C LEU A 227 5.80 5.43 10.96
N LEU A 228 5.04 5.37 9.87
CA LEU A 228 4.42 6.55 9.25
C LEU A 228 3.49 7.29 10.24
N LEU A 229 2.63 6.57 10.96
CA LEU A 229 1.78 7.13 12.02
C LEU A 229 2.59 7.76 13.16
N SER A 230 3.70 7.13 13.55
CA SER A 230 4.63 7.68 14.55
C SER A 230 5.25 8.99 14.08
N VAL A 231 5.71 9.07 12.82
CA VAL A 231 6.23 10.31 12.22
C VAL A 231 5.14 11.39 12.18
N MET A 232 3.93 11.05 11.75
CA MET A 232 2.81 12.00 11.71
C MET A 232 2.43 12.51 13.11
N LEU A 233 2.45 11.66 14.13
CA LEU A 233 2.21 12.04 15.53
C LEU A 233 3.27 13.01 16.06
N ILE A 234 4.55 12.76 15.76
CA ILE A 234 5.67 13.66 16.13
C ILE A 234 5.49 15.01 15.44
N LEU A 235 5.21 15.03 14.13
CA LEU A 235 5.01 16.26 13.38
C LEU A 235 3.75 17.04 13.78
N ALA A 236 2.73 16.37 14.31
CA ALA A 236 1.49 16.98 14.80
C ALA A 236 1.57 17.47 16.27
N SER A 237 2.63 17.12 17.01
CA SER A 237 2.81 17.55 18.41
C SER A 237 4.13 18.30 18.58
N PRO A 238 4.12 19.64 18.64
CA PRO A 238 5.34 20.45 18.82
C PRO A 238 6.18 20.11 20.06
N GLN A 239 5.59 19.43 21.04
CA GLN A 239 6.21 19.03 22.31
C GLN A 239 6.91 17.66 22.23
N ILE A 240 6.63 16.86 21.19
CA ILE A 240 7.25 15.56 20.99
C ILE A 240 8.31 15.69 19.90
N THR A 241 9.55 15.29 20.22
CA THR A 241 10.66 15.29 19.26
C THR A 241 11.00 13.87 18.81
N PHE A 242 11.63 13.74 17.64
CA PHE A 242 12.19 12.46 17.18
C PHE A 242 13.20 11.86 18.18
N ALA A 243 13.97 12.72 18.88
CA ALA A 243 14.91 12.28 19.91
C ALA A 243 14.19 11.70 21.14
N ALA A 244 13.12 12.35 21.61
CA ALA A 244 12.30 11.84 22.70
C ALA A 244 11.61 10.51 22.33
N PHE A 245 11.06 10.43 21.12
CA PHE A 245 10.50 9.16 20.60
C PHE A 245 11.53 8.04 20.56
N GLY A 246 12.75 8.33 20.10
CA GLY A 246 13.86 7.37 20.11
C GLY A 246 14.27 6.91 21.51
N ALA A 247 14.28 7.81 22.50
CA ALA A 247 14.56 7.48 23.88
C ALA A 247 13.46 6.61 24.53
N ASP A 248 12.19 6.92 24.31
CA ASP A 248 11.05 6.08 24.73
C ASP A 248 11.11 4.68 24.04
N LEU A 249 11.49 4.62 22.76
CA LEU A 249 11.66 3.36 22.01
C LEU A 249 12.78 2.48 22.58
N LEU A 250 13.95 3.07 22.87
CA LEU A 250 15.07 2.37 23.50
C LEU A 250 14.73 1.90 24.93
N THR A 251 13.95 2.70 25.67
CA THR A 251 13.45 2.32 27.00
C THR A 251 12.54 1.10 26.91
N ASN A 252 11.58 1.10 25.97
CA ASN A 252 10.68 -0.04 25.76
C ASN A 252 11.42 -1.29 25.26
N LEU A 253 12.46 -1.12 24.42
CA LEU A 253 13.35 -2.22 24.00
C LEU A 253 14.13 -2.82 25.19
N SER A 254 14.67 -1.98 26.07
CA SER A 254 15.35 -2.41 27.30
C SER A 254 14.40 -3.21 28.21
N ASN A 255 13.19 -2.67 28.46
CA ASN A 255 12.17 -3.31 29.28
C ASN A 255 11.74 -4.67 28.69
N PHE A 256 11.58 -4.76 27.37
CA PHE A 256 11.29 -6.03 26.68
C PHE A 256 12.43 -7.05 26.82
N SER A 257 13.68 -6.59 26.71
CA SER A 257 14.86 -7.45 26.89
C SER A 257 14.94 -8.00 28.33
N GLN A 258 14.66 -7.17 29.33
CA GLN A 258 14.62 -7.59 30.74
C GLN A 258 13.50 -8.62 30.97
N TRP A 259 12.28 -8.35 30.47
CA TRP A 259 11.16 -9.27 30.57
C TRP A 259 11.45 -10.65 29.95
N ILE A 260 12.16 -10.72 28.82
CA ILE A 260 12.59 -11.99 28.23
C ILE A 260 13.59 -12.73 29.14
N VAL A 261 14.56 -12.03 29.73
CA VAL A 261 15.52 -12.63 30.67
C VAL A 261 14.80 -13.20 31.89
N ASP A 262 13.88 -12.42 32.49
CA ASP A 262 13.09 -12.84 33.64
C ASP A 262 12.20 -14.05 33.33
N LEU A 263 11.59 -14.09 32.14
CA LEU A 263 10.79 -15.22 31.67
C LEU A 263 11.63 -16.51 31.59
N PHE A 264 12.83 -16.45 31.01
CA PHE A 264 13.73 -17.61 30.95
C PHE A 264 14.23 -18.04 32.33
N GLN A 265 14.56 -17.09 33.22
CA GLN A 265 14.96 -17.39 34.60
C GLN A 265 13.81 -17.96 35.44
N GLY A 266 12.58 -17.53 35.21
CA GLY A 266 11.39 -18.09 35.85
C GLY A 266 11.11 -19.51 35.37
N TYR A 267 11.23 -19.76 34.06
CA TYR A 267 11.08 -21.10 33.50
C TYR A 267 12.15 -22.08 33.99
N ALA A 268 13.41 -21.63 34.10
CA ALA A 268 14.51 -22.44 34.62
C ALA A 268 14.40 -22.76 36.11
N ARG A 269 13.72 -21.91 36.91
CA ARG A 269 13.46 -22.14 38.35
C ARG A 269 12.26 -23.05 38.63
N ASN A 270 11.41 -23.28 37.63
CA ASN A 270 10.19 -24.09 37.74
C ASN A 270 10.34 -25.48 37.07
N ARG A 271 11.58 -25.93 36.85
CA ARG A 271 11.97 -27.26 36.38
C ARG A 271 12.86 -27.95 37.40
#